data_AF-A0A344L9E5-F1
#
_entry.id   AF-A0A344L9E5-F1
#
_cell.length_a   1.000
_cell.length_b   1.000
_cell.length_c   1.000
_cell.angle_alpha   90.00
_cell.angle_beta   90.00
_cell.angle_gamma   90.00
#
_symmetry.space_group_name_H-M   'P 1'
#
loop_
_entity.id
_entity.type
_entity.pdbx_description
1 polymer ?
#
loop_
_entity_poly.entity_id
_entity_poly.type
_entity_poly.pdbx_seq_one_letter_code
_entity_poly.pdbx_strand_id
1 'polypeptide(L)'
;MEELGTLTIGCSRDAECRAMAEDAAAAWTRRGGTVLSIVDWPETAASWLRQARRFVEGGPDAWLVVARPAGWARMRERLLHSTTWDPARTLAVHPGD
;
A
#
# COMPACT_ATOMS: atom_id res chain seq x y z
N MET A 1 -8.11 -25.38 4.29
CA MET A 1 -7.12 -24.46 3.68
C MET A 1 -7.52 -23.09 4.17
N GLU A 2 -6.72 -22.46 5.01
CA GLU A 2 -6.97 -21.06 5.37
C GLU A 2 -6.62 -20.22 4.13
N GLU A 3 -7.63 -19.75 3.41
CA GLU A 3 -7.43 -18.70 2.41
C GLU A 3 -6.87 -17.48 3.14
N LEU A 4 -5.68 -17.03 2.75
CA LEU A 4 -5.15 -15.77 3.23
C LEU A 4 -6.07 -14.64 2.77
N GLY A 5 -6.18 -13.59 3.59
CA GLY A 5 -7.07 -12.47 3.33
C GLY A 5 -6.69 -11.64 2.09
N THR A 6 -7.40 -10.53 1.97
CA THR A 6 -7.20 -9.52 0.94
C THR A 6 -6.15 -8.48 1.35
N LEU A 7 -5.31 -8.08 0.40
CA LEU A 7 -4.22 -7.13 0.61
C LEU A 7 -4.28 -6.02 -0.45
N THR A 8 -4.12 -4.76 -0.01
CA THR A 8 -3.78 -3.66 -0.92
C THR A 8 -2.35 -3.22 -0.66
N ILE A 9 -1.57 -3.02 -1.73
CA ILE A 9 -0.16 -2.64 -1.65
C ILE A 9 -0.01 -1.21 -2.16
N GLY A 10 0.74 -0.40 -1.44
CA GLY A 10 1.02 0.99 -1.75
C GLY A 10 2.51 1.21 -1.88
N CYS A 11 2.96 1.94 -2.89
CA CYS A 11 4.39 2.16 -3.08
C CYS A 11 4.76 3.55 -3.59
N SER A 12 5.99 3.97 -3.27
CA SER A 12 6.61 5.09 -3.98
C SER A 12 6.81 4.70 -5.45
N ARG A 13 6.68 5.66 -6.36
CA ARG A 13 6.76 5.42 -7.81
C ARG A 13 8.15 5.02 -8.32
N ASP A 14 9.19 5.07 -7.49
CA ASP A 14 10.53 4.65 -7.89
C ASP A 14 10.62 3.14 -8.16
N ALA A 15 11.56 2.75 -9.02
CA ALA A 15 11.66 1.40 -9.56
C ALA A 15 11.92 0.34 -8.48
N GLU A 16 12.70 0.68 -7.44
CA GLU A 16 13.00 -0.23 -6.34
C GLU A 16 11.74 -0.55 -5.53
N CYS A 17 11.00 0.48 -5.10
CA CYS A 17 9.73 0.30 -4.38
C CYS A 17 8.70 -0.47 -5.20
N ARG A 18 8.65 -0.21 -6.51
CA ARG A 18 7.73 -0.90 -7.42
C ARG A 18 8.06 -2.38 -7.56
N ALA A 19 9.33 -2.73 -7.75
CA ALA A 19 9.76 -4.13 -7.85
C ALA A 19 9.43 -4.90 -6.57
N MET A 20 9.74 -4.33 -5.40
CA MET A 20 9.40 -4.92 -4.10
C MET A 20 7.88 -5.10 -3.92
N ALA A 21 7.06 -4.14 -4.35
CA ALA A 21 5.60 -4.25 -4.29
C ALA A 21 5.06 -5.37 -5.19
N GLU A 22 5.62 -5.52 -6.39
CA GLU A 22 5.28 -6.60 -7.33
C GLU A 22 5.70 -7.98 -6.78
N ASP A 23 6.90 -8.08 -6.18
CA ASP A 23 7.38 -9.30 -5.53
C ASP A 23 6.52 -9.69 -4.33
N ALA A 24 6.12 -8.73 -3.50
CA ALA A 24 5.20 -8.94 -2.38
C ALA A 24 3.83 -9.41 -2.85
N ALA A 25 3.28 -8.80 -3.91
CA ALA A 25 2.02 -9.22 -4.51
C ALA A 25 2.08 -10.69 -4.98
N ALA A 26 3.13 -11.03 -5.73
CA ALA A 26 3.34 -12.39 -6.21
C ALA A 26 3.48 -13.39 -5.04
N ALA A 27 4.19 -13.00 -3.98
CA ALA A 27 4.36 -13.84 -2.80
C ALA A 27 3.06 -14.05 -2.00
N TRP A 28 2.19 -13.04 -1.92
CA TRP A 28 0.88 -13.14 -1.28
C TRP A 28 -0.05 -14.09 -2.07
N THR A 29 -0.15 -13.88 -3.39
CA THR A 29 -0.98 -14.72 -4.26
C THR A 29 -0.52 -16.17 -4.30
N ARG A 30 0.79 -16.44 -4.34
CA ARG A 30 1.31 -17.82 -4.27
C ARG A 30 0.93 -18.56 -2.99
N ARG A 31 0.67 -17.84 -1.90
CA ARG A 31 0.23 -18.42 -0.62
C ARG A 31 -1.29 -18.52 -0.49
N GLY A 32 -2.04 -18.18 -1.54
CA GLY A 32 -3.51 -18.26 -1.57
C GLY A 32 -4.22 -16.99 -1.12
N GLY A 33 -3.51 -15.85 -1.03
CA GLY A 33 -4.11 -14.56 -0.72
C GLY A 33 -4.52 -13.76 -1.96
N THR A 34 -5.41 -12.78 -1.80
CA THR A 34 -5.87 -11.93 -2.91
C THR A 34 -5.27 -10.52 -2.80
N VAL A 35 -4.69 -10.02 -3.89
CA VAL A 35 -4.26 -8.61 -3.97
C VAL A 35 -5.35 -7.81 -4.68
N LEU A 36 -5.96 -6.84 -3.99
CA LEU A 36 -7.02 -6.00 -4.56
C LEU A 36 -6.46 -4.92 -5.48
N SER A 37 -5.36 -4.29 -5.07
CA SER A 37 -4.70 -3.27 -5.88
C SER A 37 -3.24 -3.09 -5.50
N ILE A 38 -2.46 -2.60 -6.47
CA ILE A 38 -1.19 -1.93 -6.24
C ILE A 38 -1.38 -0.46 -6.60
N VAL A 39 -1.07 0.44 -5.67
CA VAL A 39 -1.28 1.89 -5.80
C VAL A 39 0.05 2.61 -5.63
N ASP A 40 0.53 3.23 -6.70
CA ASP A 40 1.73 4.07 -6.64
C ASP A 40 1.40 5.54 -6.35
N TRP A 41 2.35 6.24 -5.73
CA TRP A 41 2.34 7.70 -5.63
C TRP A 41 3.74 8.30 -5.86
N PRO A 42 3.81 9.53 -6.40
CA PRO A 42 5.07 10.27 -6.43
C PRO A 42 5.41 10.80 -5.04
N GLU A 43 6.69 11.10 -4.79
CA GLU A 43 7.13 11.75 -3.54
C GLU A 43 6.49 13.13 -3.31
N THR A 44 6.16 13.82 -4.40
CA THR A 44 5.47 15.11 -4.39
C THR A 44 4.23 15.03 -5.26
N ALA A 45 3.06 15.30 -4.66
CA ALA A 45 1.79 15.35 -5.37
C ALA A 45 1.01 16.63 -5.02
N ALA A 46 0.38 17.24 -6.02
CA ALA A 46 -0.56 18.35 -5.81
C ALA A 46 -1.82 17.92 -5.04
N SER A 47 -2.17 16.62 -5.11
CA SER A 47 -3.24 16.02 -4.32
C SER A 47 -2.94 14.55 -4.03
N TRP A 48 -3.29 14.14 -2.81
CA TRP A 48 -3.12 12.79 -2.27
C TRP A 48 -4.45 12.03 -2.16
N LEU A 49 -5.59 12.72 -2.31
CA LEU A 49 -6.91 12.15 -2.03
C LEU A 49 -7.29 11.02 -3.00
N ARG A 50 -6.92 11.15 -4.28
CA ARG A 50 -7.23 10.13 -5.29
C ARG A 50 -6.50 8.82 -4.97
N GLN A 51 -5.22 8.91 -4.63
CA GLN A 51 -4.39 7.79 -4.23
C GLN A 51 -4.93 7.18 -2.94
N ALA A 52 -5.23 8.01 -1.93
CA ALA A 52 -5.75 7.55 -0.65
C ALA A 52 -7.08 6.78 -0.79
N ARG A 53 -8.01 7.26 -1.62
CA ARG A 53 -9.27 6.57 -1.90
C ARG A 53 -9.06 5.22 -2.56
N ARG A 54 -8.21 5.16 -3.58
CA ARG A 54 -7.87 3.90 -4.26
C ARG A 54 -7.19 2.92 -3.32
N PHE A 55 -6.38 3.42 -2.38
CA PHE A 55 -5.67 2.59 -1.41
C PHE A 55 -6.60 1.86 -0.44
N VAL A 56 -7.76 2.43 -0.11
CA VAL A 56 -8.76 1.79 0.77
C VAL A 56 -9.92 1.14 0.02
N GLU A 57 -9.93 1.25 -1.32
CA GLU A 57 -11.01 0.72 -2.15
C GLU A 57 -11.13 -0.80 -2.01
N GLY A 58 -12.36 -1.30 -1.98
CA GLY A 58 -12.65 -2.71 -1.72
C GLY A 58 -12.54 -3.13 -0.25
N GLY A 59 -12.01 -2.29 0.63
CA GLY A 59 -11.91 -2.56 2.07
C GLY A 59 -11.07 -3.81 2.38
N PRO A 60 -9.77 -3.83 2.04
CA PRO A 60 -8.93 -5.00 2.25
C PRO A 60 -8.80 -5.36 3.74
N ASP A 61 -8.43 -6.61 3.98
CA ASP A 61 -8.14 -7.11 5.32
C ASP A 61 -6.87 -6.47 5.89
N ALA A 62 -5.87 -6.21 5.03
CA ALA A 62 -4.61 -5.56 5.39
C ALA A 62 -4.06 -4.63 4.30
N TRP A 63 -3.11 -3.78 4.69
CA TRP A 63 -2.32 -2.94 3.80
C TRP A 63 -0.83 -3.20 3.95
N LEU A 64 -0.12 -3.20 2.82
CA LEU A 64 1.34 -3.14 2.78
C LEU A 64 1.79 -1.82 2.16
N VAL A 65 2.77 -1.17 2.76
CA VAL A 65 3.38 0.05 2.25
C VAL A 65 4.86 -0.21 1.99
N VAL A 66 5.30 -0.01 0.76
CA VAL A 66 6.70 -0.07 0.33
C VAL A 66 7.10 1.29 -0.23
N ALA A 67 7.51 2.21 0.64
CA ALA A 67 7.61 3.61 0.25
C ALA A 67 8.75 4.34 0.94
N ARG A 68 9.22 5.41 0.30
CA ARG A 68 10.13 6.37 0.91
C ARG A 68 9.39 7.15 2.01
N PRO A 69 10.08 7.53 3.10
CA PRO A 69 9.43 8.16 4.25
C PRO A 69 8.68 9.47 3.93
N ALA A 70 9.22 10.29 3.03
CA ALA A 70 8.64 11.62 2.73
C ALA A 70 7.27 11.52 2.04
N GLY A 71 7.18 10.77 0.93
CA GLY A 71 5.91 10.50 0.27
C GLY A 71 4.93 9.76 1.18
N TRP A 72 5.41 8.79 1.96
CA TRP A 72 4.55 8.06 2.90
C TRP A 72 3.94 8.96 3.98
N ALA A 73 4.69 9.89 4.56
CA ALA A 73 4.17 10.80 5.59
C ALA A 73 2.94 11.58 5.08
N ARG A 74 2.98 12.06 3.83
CA ARG A 74 1.87 12.80 3.21
C ARG A 74 0.68 11.91 2.88
N MET A 75 0.94 10.71 2.39
CA MET A 75 -0.11 9.72 2.12
C MET A 75 -0.80 9.29 3.42
N ARG A 76 -0.04 8.98 4.47
CA ARG A 76 -0.54 8.63 5.80
C ARG A 76 -1.40 9.73 6.41
N GLU A 77 -0.93 10.97 6.39
CA GLU A 77 -1.71 12.14 6.85
C GLU A 77 -3.06 12.20 6.13
N ARG A 78 -3.05 12.05 4.80
CA ARG A 78 -4.29 12.04 4.01
C ARG A 78 -5.20 10.86 4.35
N LEU A 79 -4.66 9.66 4.54
CA LEU A 79 -5.42 8.46 4.87
C LEU A 79 -6.15 8.62 6.21
N LEU A 80 -5.46 9.10 7.25
CA LEU A 80 -6.04 9.35 8.58
C LEU A 80 -7.21 10.33 8.54
N HIS A 81 -7.12 11.37 7.72
CA HIS A 81 -8.10 12.45 7.71
C HIS A 81 -9.28 12.23 6.75
N SER A 82 -9.18 11.30 5.80
CA SER A 82 -10.12 11.29 4.66
C SER A 82 -10.60 9.90 4.23
N THR A 83 -10.24 8.84 4.96
CA THR A 83 -10.57 7.45 4.58
C THR A 83 -10.86 6.57 5.79
N THR A 84 -11.25 5.32 5.54
CA THR A 84 -11.42 4.25 6.54
C THR A 84 -10.13 3.47 6.80
N TRP A 85 -8.98 4.00 6.39
CA TRP A 85 -7.68 3.36 6.58
C TRP A 85 -7.40 3.09 8.05
N ASP A 86 -6.85 1.91 8.33
CA ASP A 86 -6.54 1.46 9.68
C ASP A 86 -5.03 1.22 9.85
N PRO A 87 -4.32 2.03 10.65
CA PRO A 87 -2.90 1.84 10.89
C PRO A 87 -2.58 0.53 11.60
N ALA A 88 -3.51 -0.05 12.37
CA ALA A 88 -3.29 -1.32 13.08
C ALA A 88 -3.24 -2.52 12.13
N ARG A 89 -3.79 -2.37 10.91
CA ARG A 89 -3.80 -3.39 9.85
C ARG A 89 -2.80 -3.07 8.73
N THR A 90 -1.84 -2.18 8.99
CA THR A 90 -0.86 -1.73 7.99
C THR A 90 0.55 -2.12 8.38
N LEU A 91 1.25 -2.78 7.46
CA LEU A 91 2.69 -3.04 7.52
C LEU A 91 3.41 -2.04 6.62
N ALA A 92 4.48 -1.42 7.13
CA ALA A 92 5.32 -0.52 6.35
C ALA A 92 6.74 -1.08 6.27
N VAL A 93 7.30 -1.09 5.07
CA VAL A 93 8.67 -1.50 4.75
C VAL A 93 9.32 -0.36 4.01
N HIS A 94 10.50 0.06 4.44
CA HIS A 94 11.28 1.04 3.71
C HIS A 94 12.36 0.33 2.88
N PRO A 95 12.62 0.77 1.64
CA PRO A 95 13.70 0.19 0.87
C PRO A 95 15.04 0.46 1.56
N GLY A 96 15.80 -0.61 1.80
CA GLY A 96 17.05 -0.57 2.54
C GLY A 96 16.97 -1.03 4.00
N ASP A 97 15.78 -1.41 4.49
CA ASP A 97 15.59 -2.17 5.74
C ASP A 97 16.03 -3.65 5.61
#